data_AF-A0A0R2XMS4-F1
#
_entry.id   AF-A0A0R2XMS4-F1
#
_cell.length_a   1.000
_cell.length_b   1.000
_cell.length_c   1.000
_cell.angle_alpha   90.00
_cell.angle_beta   90.00
_cell.angle_gamma   90.00
#
_symmetry.space_group_name_H-M   'P 1'
#
loop_
_entity.id
_entity.type
_entity.pdbx_description
1 polymer ?
#
loop_
_entity_poly.entity_id
_entity_poly.type
_entity_poly.pdbx_seq_one_letter_code
_entity_poly.pdbx_strand_id
1 'polypeptide(L)'
;NNDRGERPSRNSKFKNKSGAQGGPPNQKKKGKGRWQDKKKRSRDEDSPIEFGELLEFELLKNFEGVLQLATDLRSGEGEGLDFNHIYDMGLPELREKVAAAALETPYAPNRDQLLNVLIAKAGEQKVCISSVGIFEPMEDNEGGLLVYERDSYRVKALCAYVPQVFVEHYGLQRGHIINAQLHPHRENESCPFVVCVNDVMGRDPNTLSEIVPFTEGVPYYPLERILMESDTESKSDNLSMRVVDCLTPVGFGQRGLIVAPPRTGKTVLMQGMANSIQKNYPDAHLIILLIDERPEEVTDFRRQVSGEVISSTFDETAESHVHAAEMVIEKARRMVEVGRDVIILLDSITRLARAYNTTMPSSGKILSGGVEANALQKPKRFFGSARNIEGGGSLTIIATALVETGSKMDEVIFEEFKGTGNMELHLDRGLSDKRIFPALSMDKSGTRKEELLYHPDEILKIYSLRRAMKGLPSTDAMEMLIQRIKKTNTNAEFLMSVSR
;
A
#
# COMPACT_ATOMS: atom_id res chain seq x y z
N ASN A 1 17.65 -15.44 70.06
CA ASN A 1 17.24 -14.35 69.17
C ASN A 1 16.42 -14.91 68.02
N ASN A 2 15.10 -14.84 68.22
CA ASN A 2 13.97 -14.75 67.27
C ASN A 2 14.19 -15.07 65.79
N ASP A 3 13.30 -15.77 65.09
CA ASP A 3 12.10 -16.52 65.50
C ASP A 3 11.67 -17.38 64.31
N ARG A 4 11.04 -18.52 64.61
CA ARG A 4 10.55 -19.51 63.66
C ARG A 4 9.12 -19.17 63.22
N GLY A 5 8.83 -19.47 61.95
CA GLY A 5 7.81 -20.46 61.57
C GLY A 5 6.33 -20.25 61.92
N GLU A 6 5.53 -20.48 60.88
CA GLU A 6 4.23 -21.18 60.85
C GLU A 6 2.91 -20.41 60.98
N ARG A 7 2.05 -20.71 59.99
CA ARG A 7 0.61 -20.41 59.91
C ARG A 7 -0.17 -21.27 60.93
N PRO A 8 -1.43 -20.93 61.22
CA PRO A 8 -2.49 -21.76 60.61
C PRO A 8 -3.79 -21.02 60.23
N SER A 9 -4.58 -21.72 59.41
CA SER A 9 -5.95 -21.41 58.97
C SER A 9 -7.02 -21.59 60.06
N ARG A 10 -8.15 -20.88 59.96
CA ARG A 10 -9.54 -21.43 59.84
C ARG A 10 -10.60 -20.37 60.18
N ASN A 11 -11.71 -20.41 59.41
CA ASN A 11 -13.14 -20.22 59.77
C ASN A 11 -13.51 -19.13 60.79
N SER A 12 -14.55 -18.28 60.63
CA SER A 12 -15.90 -18.52 60.11
C SER A 12 -16.76 -17.26 60.27
N LYS A 13 -17.69 -17.07 59.33
CA LYS A 13 -19.07 -16.53 59.44
C LYS A 13 -19.47 -15.73 60.71
N PHE A 14 -19.96 -14.51 60.54
CA PHE A 14 -21.15 -13.93 61.23
C PHE A 14 -21.70 -12.78 60.36
N LYS A 15 -22.81 -12.96 59.62
CA LYS A 15 -24.24 -12.74 59.96
C LYS A 15 -24.66 -11.27 60.09
N ASN A 16 -25.51 -10.87 59.12
CA ASN A 16 -26.36 -9.69 59.08
C ASN A 16 -27.30 -9.53 60.29
N LYS A 17 -27.57 -8.25 60.62
CA LYS A 17 -28.83 -7.60 61.05
C LYS A 17 -28.42 -6.24 61.64
N SER A 18 -29.11 -5.11 61.54
CA SER A 18 -30.39 -4.69 60.99
C SER A 18 -30.58 -3.22 61.42
N GLY A 19 -31.29 -2.39 60.65
CA GLY A 19 -32.24 -1.43 61.24
C GLY A 19 -31.92 0.07 61.16
N ALA A 20 -32.79 0.76 60.42
CA ALA A 20 -33.48 2.01 60.75
C ALA A 20 -32.75 3.38 60.66
N GLN A 21 -33.14 4.11 59.61
CA GLN A 21 -33.71 5.48 59.58
C GLN A 21 -33.28 6.54 60.62
N GLY A 22 -32.90 7.72 60.10
CA GLY A 22 -33.42 9.00 60.61
C GLY A 22 -32.43 10.16 60.77
N GLY A 23 -32.53 11.16 59.88
CA GLY A 23 -32.31 12.59 60.21
C GLY A 23 -30.92 13.22 59.93
N PRO A 24 -30.86 14.52 59.58
CA PRO A 24 -29.92 15.10 58.60
C PRO A 24 -28.71 15.81 59.24
N PRO A 25 -27.71 16.27 58.45
CA PRO A 25 -27.58 17.72 58.36
C PRO A 25 -26.97 18.32 57.06
N ASN A 26 -27.34 19.57 56.83
CA ASN A 26 -26.58 20.68 56.24
C ASN A 26 -26.15 20.66 54.77
N GLN A 27 -26.97 21.36 53.97
CA GLN A 27 -26.56 22.02 52.74
C GLN A 27 -25.41 23.03 52.99
N LYS A 28 -24.22 22.73 52.49
CA LYS A 28 -23.25 23.75 52.09
C LYS A 28 -23.20 23.78 50.55
N LYS A 29 -23.73 24.87 49.98
CA LYS A 29 -23.57 25.22 48.57
C LYS A 29 -22.08 25.34 48.23
N LYS A 30 -21.51 24.35 47.53
CA LYS A 30 -20.25 24.51 46.79
C LYS A 30 -20.60 25.03 45.40
N GLY A 31 -20.15 26.24 45.11
CA GLY A 31 -20.28 26.87 43.79
C GLY A 31 -19.67 25.99 42.72
N LYS A 32 -20.45 25.71 41.68
CA LYS A 32 -19.97 25.12 40.43
C LYS A 32 -19.03 26.13 39.77
N GLY A 33 -17.73 25.97 39.99
CA GLY A 33 -16.71 26.54 39.12
C GLY A 33 -16.87 25.91 37.75
N ARG A 34 -17.54 26.65 36.86
CA ARG A 34 -17.77 26.34 35.46
C ARG A 34 -16.38 26.31 34.80
N TRP A 35 -15.78 25.12 34.70
CA TRP A 35 -14.69 24.88 33.75
C TRP A 35 -15.31 25.08 32.37
N GLN A 36 -15.22 26.31 31.86
CA GLN A 36 -15.48 26.60 30.47
C GLN A 36 -14.65 25.63 29.64
N ASP A 37 -15.31 25.04 28.63
CA ASP A 37 -14.70 24.28 27.56
C ASP A 37 -13.46 24.99 27.05
N LYS A 38 -12.29 24.63 27.60
CA LYS A 38 -11.08 24.66 26.81
C LYS A 38 -11.34 23.63 25.73
N LYS A 39 -11.74 24.11 24.55
CA LYS A 39 -11.65 23.35 23.29
C LYS A 39 -10.42 22.47 23.42
N LYS A 40 -10.63 21.16 23.58
CA LYS A 40 -9.60 20.19 23.26
C LYS A 40 -9.22 20.58 21.84
N ARG A 41 -8.05 21.20 21.66
CA ARG A 41 -7.41 21.19 20.36
C ARG A 41 -7.26 19.70 20.08
N SER A 42 -8.16 19.14 19.26
CA SER A 42 -7.79 17.96 18.52
C SER A 42 -6.48 18.36 17.87
N ARG A 43 -5.42 17.58 18.13
CA ARG A 43 -4.39 17.49 17.11
C ARG A 43 -5.11 16.74 16.00
N ASP A 44 -5.80 17.48 15.13
CA ASP A 44 -6.13 16.93 13.83
C ASP A 44 -4.76 16.67 13.21
N GLU A 45 -4.38 15.40 13.13
CA GLU A 45 -3.05 14.97 12.69
C GLU A 45 -2.80 15.33 11.22
N ASP A 46 -3.85 15.70 10.50
CA ASP A 46 -3.81 16.21 9.14
C ASP A 46 -4.31 17.66 9.09
N SER A 47 -3.44 18.58 8.67
CA SER A 47 -3.86 19.93 8.30
C SER A 47 -4.57 19.86 6.95
N PRO A 48 -5.86 20.23 6.87
CA PRO A 48 -6.61 20.17 5.62
C PRO A 48 -6.03 21.15 4.60
N ILE A 49 -6.28 20.91 3.32
CA ILE A 49 -5.95 21.88 2.27
C ILE A 49 -6.91 23.06 2.38
N GLU A 50 -6.34 24.24 2.60
CA GLU A 50 -6.98 25.53 2.45
C GLU A 50 -6.60 26.11 1.08
N PHE A 51 -7.59 26.21 0.18
CA PHE A 51 -7.42 26.78 -1.15
C PHE A 51 -7.54 28.31 -1.18
N GLY A 52 -8.08 28.96 -0.14
CA GLY A 52 -8.26 30.42 -0.14
C GLY A 52 -8.98 30.92 -1.39
N GLU A 53 -8.37 31.87 -2.11
CA GLU A 53 -8.84 32.40 -3.40
C GLU A 53 -8.15 31.74 -4.60
N LEU A 54 -7.41 30.64 -4.41
CA LEU A 54 -6.60 29.99 -5.44
C LEU A 54 -7.44 29.53 -6.64
N LEU A 55 -8.60 28.91 -6.38
CA LEU A 55 -9.50 28.41 -7.44
C LEU A 55 -10.16 29.56 -8.23
N GLU A 56 -10.24 30.74 -7.63
CA GLU A 56 -10.78 31.95 -8.26
C GLU A 56 -9.69 32.77 -8.99
N PHE A 57 -8.42 32.38 -8.86
CA PHE A 57 -7.31 33.13 -9.41
C PHE A 57 -7.31 33.08 -10.95
N GLU A 58 -7.75 34.16 -11.58
CA GLU A 58 -7.91 34.28 -13.05
C GLU A 58 -6.65 33.90 -13.84
N LEU A 59 -5.45 34.12 -13.29
CA LEU A 59 -4.21 33.74 -13.94
C LEU A 59 -4.11 32.22 -14.17
N LEU A 60 -4.64 31.40 -13.25
CA LEU A 60 -4.63 29.93 -13.37
C LEU A 60 -5.59 29.40 -14.44
N LYS A 61 -6.47 30.26 -14.96
CA LYS A 61 -7.36 29.94 -16.09
C LYS A 61 -6.72 30.25 -17.45
N ASN A 62 -5.51 30.81 -17.48
CA ASN A 62 -4.78 31.14 -18.70
C ASN A 62 -3.46 30.35 -18.78
N PHE A 63 -3.38 29.40 -19.71
CA PHE A 63 -2.20 28.55 -19.90
C PHE A 63 -0.89 29.33 -20.07
N GLU A 64 -0.85 30.35 -20.95
CA GLU A 64 0.35 31.17 -21.16
C GLU A 64 0.70 32.00 -19.91
N GLY A 65 -0.33 32.51 -19.22
CA GLY A 65 -0.16 33.25 -17.97
C GLY A 65 0.47 32.41 -16.87
N VAL A 66 0.06 31.14 -16.74
CA VAL A 66 0.66 30.19 -15.78
C VAL A 66 2.11 29.88 -16.14
N LEU A 67 2.43 29.65 -17.43
CA LEU A 67 3.80 29.41 -17.87
C LEU A 67 4.73 30.63 -17.68
N GLN A 68 4.18 31.85 -17.73
CA GLN A 68 4.97 33.05 -17.43
C GLN A 68 5.46 33.04 -15.98
N LEU A 69 4.64 32.59 -15.00
CA LEU A 69 5.09 32.42 -13.62
C LEU A 69 6.28 31.46 -13.49
N ALA A 70 6.28 30.38 -14.28
CA ALA A 70 7.38 29.44 -14.30
C ALA A 70 8.68 30.07 -14.83
N THR A 71 8.57 30.98 -15.80
CA THR A 71 9.70 31.75 -16.33
C THR A 71 10.23 32.74 -15.31
N ASP A 72 9.33 33.44 -14.61
CA ASP A 72 9.68 34.40 -13.57
C ASP A 72 10.41 33.73 -12.40
N LEU A 73 9.96 32.54 -11.97
CA LEU A 73 10.61 31.71 -10.95
C LEU A 73 11.92 31.04 -11.41
N ARG A 74 12.35 31.26 -12.65
CA ARG A 74 13.66 30.82 -13.16
C ARG A 74 14.60 32.00 -13.44
N SER A 75 14.19 33.22 -13.11
CA SER A 75 14.97 34.44 -13.38
C SER A 75 16.04 34.76 -12.34
N GLY A 76 16.04 34.08 -11.19
CA GLY A 76 17.04 34.24 -10.15
C GLY A 76 18.32 33.44 -10.40
N GLU A 77 19.37 33.78 -9.65
CA GLU A 77 20.64 33.04 -9.65
C GLU A 77 20.68 32.09 -8.43
N GLY A 78 20.88 30.79 -8.66
CA GLY A 78 20.99 29.79 -7.60
C GLY A 78 20.67 28.38 -8.06
N GLU A 79 20.92 27.42 -7.17
CA GLU A 79 20.49 26.03 -7.35
C GLU A 79 18.97 25.93 -7.10
N GLY A 80 18.27 25.13 -7.91
CA GLY A 80 16.84 24.89 -7.74
C GLY A 80 16.54 24.12 -6.44
N LEU A 81 15.30 24.23 -5.97
CA LEU A 81 14.79 23.49 -4.83
C LEU A 81 14.08 22.22 -5.31
N ASP A 82 14.62 21.06 -4.96
CA ASP A 82 13.90 19.78 -5.08
C ASP A 82 12.90 19.64 -3.91
N PHE A 83 11.62 19.77 -4.23
CA PHE A 83 10.53 19.62 -3.27
C PHE A 83 10.48 18.21 -2.68
N ASN A 84 10.57 17.16 -3.49
CA ASN A 84 10.51 15.77 -3.02
C ASN A 84 11.62 15.50 -2.01
N HIS A 85 12.84 15.95 -2.30
CA HIS A 85 13.97 15.77 -1.40
C HIS A 85 13.71 16.38 -0.02
N ILE A 86 13.29 17.66 0.07
CA ILE A 86 12.98 18.27 1.38
C ILE A 86 11.74 17.66 2.02
N TYR A 87 10.76 17.26 1.20
CA TYR A 87 9.55 16.60 1.65
C TYR A 87 9.87 15.24 2.26
N ASP A 88 10.95 14.58 1.87
CA ASP A 88 11.37 13.29 2.41
C ASP A 88 12.32 13.35 3.61
N MET A 89 12.96 14.49 3.86
CA MET A 89 13.90 14.66 4.98
C MET A 89 13.33 14.31 6.36
N GLY A 90 14.18 13.79 7.24
CA GLY A 90 13.85 13.65 8.66
C GLY A 90 13.60 15.02 9.31
N LEU A 91 12.78 15.08 10.37
CA LEU A 91 12.53 16.34 11.08
C LEU A 91 13.81 17.02 11.62
N PRO A 92 14.82 16.29 12.15
CA PRO A 92 16.08 16.90 12.57
C PRO A 92 16.84 17.58 11.41
N GLU A 93 17.01 16.86 10.30
CA GLU A 93 17.68 17.37 9.10
C GLU A 93 16.97 18.58 8.51
N LEU A 94 15.63 18.55 8.46
CA LEU A 94 14.82 19.66 7.99
C LEU A 94 15.03 20.92 8.86
N ARG A 95 15.13 20.76 10.19
CA ARG A 95 15.43 21.87 11.11
C ARG A 95 16.84 22.42 10.90
N GLU A 96 17.82 21.56 10.70
CA GLU A 96 19.19 21.97 10.39
C GLU A 96 19.24 22.76 9.08
N LYS A 97 18.53 22.31 8.04
CA LYS A 97 18.43 23.01 6.75
C LYS A 97 17.81 24.40 6.88
N VAL A 98 16.71 24.52 7.64
CA VAL A 98 16.07 25.82 7.92
C VAL A 98 16.99 26.75 8.73
N ALA A 99 17.68 26.21 9.74
CA ALA A 99 18.64 26.98 10.54
C ALA A 99 19.85 27.45 9.72
N ALA A 100 20.41 26.59 8.86
CA ALA A 100 21.51 26.93 7.96
C ALA A 100 21.10 28.01 6.94
N ALA A 101 19.82 28.03 6.56
CA ALA A 101 19.25 29.05 5.68
C ALA A 101 18.95 30.39 6.39
N ALA A 102 19.17 30.48 7.72
CA ALA A 102 18.90 31.63 8.59
C ALA A 102 17.45 32.16 8.49
N LEU A 103 16.50 31.24 8.35
CA LEU A 103 15.09 31.56 8.17
C LEU A 103 14.34 31.68 9.51
N GLU A 104 13.46 32.68 9.61
CA GLU A 104 12.61 32.86 10.80
C GLU A 104 11.49 31.82 10.83
N THR A 105 11.24 31.25 12.00
CA THR A 105 10.14 30.30 12.20
C THR A 105 9.41 30.57 13.53
N PRO A 106 8.12 30.21 13.65
CA PRO A 106 7.41 30.23 14.92
C PRO A 106 8.13 29.43 16.02
N TYR A 107 7.77 29.68 17.30
CA TYR A 107 8.30 28.88 18.39
C TYR A 107 7.82 27.42 18.30
N ALA A 108 8.76 26.49 18.09
CA ALA A 108 8.53 25.06 17.85
C ALA A 108 7.68 24.76 16.59
N PRO A 109 8.23 25.01 15.38
CA PRO A 109 7.49 24.84 14.14
C PRO A 109 7.18 23.35 13.87
N ASN A 110 6.01 23.09 13.29
CA ASN A 110 5.67 21.77 12.75
C ASN A 110 6.40 21.53 11.41
N ARG A 111 6.25 20.33 10.84
CA ARG A 111 6.91 19.99 9.57
C ARG A 111 6.49 20.92 8.44
N ASP A 112 5.20 21.17 8.31
CA ASP A 112 4.64 21.94 7.19
C ASP A 112 5.13 23.38 7.21
N GLN A 113 5.22 23.99 8.40
CA GLN A 113 5.80 25.32 8.60
C GLN A 113 7.27 25.36 8.19
N LEU A 114 8.07 24.34 8.54
CA LEU A 114 9.47 24.28 8.12
C LEU A 114 9.61 24.17 6.58
N LEU A 115 8.76 23.37 5.95
CA LEU A 115 8.75 23.22 4.49
C LEU A 115 8.31 24.51 3.79
N ASN A 116 7.23 25.14 4.26
CA ASN A 116 6.71 26.39 3.68
C ASN A 116 7.73 27.52 3.70
N VAL A 117 8.52 27.66 4.77
CA VAL A 117 9.53 28.72 4.83
C VAL A 117 10.70 28.45 3.85
N LEU A 118 11.05 27.18 3.59
CA LEU A 118 12.04 26.84 2.55
C LEU A 118 11.50 27.09 1.12
N ILE A 119 10.24 26.72 0.87
CA ILE A 119 9.56 26.92 -0.41
C ILE A 119 9.38 28.42 -0.69
N ALA A 120 8.97 29.19 0.31
CA ALA A 120 8.84 30.65 0.21
C ALA A 120 10.18 31.31 -0.12
N LYS A 121 11.27 30.92 0.56
CA LYS A 121 12.62 31.40 0.25
C LYS A 121 13.00 31.13 -1.21
N ALA A 122 12.72 29.94 -1.72
CA ALA A 122 13.00 29.60 -3.11
C ALA A 122 12.20 30.48 -4.09
N GLY A 123 10.93 30.76 -3.77
CA GLY A 123 10.12 31.71 -4.51
C GLY A 123 10.67 33.14 -4.52
N GLU A 124 11.07 33.66 -3.36
CA GLU A 124 11.70 34.99 -3.22
C GLU A 124 13.01 35.10 -4.00
N GLN A 125 13.82 34.04 -3.98
CA GLN A 125 15.05 33.94 -4.74
C GLN A 125 14.82 33.71 -6.24
N LYS A 126 13.56 33.47 -6.66
CA LYS A 126 13.18 33.16 -8.04
C LYS A 126 14.01 32.01 -8.62
N VAL A 127 14.19 30.95 -7.83
CA VAL A 127 14.81 29.70 -8.27
C VAL A 127 13.73 28.64 -8.52
N CYS A 128 14.00 27.75 -9.45
CA CYS A 128 13.06 26.69 -9.83
C CYS A 128 12.76 25.79 -8.63
N ILE A 129 11.47 25.53 -8.36
CA ILE A 129 11.03 24.53 -7.38
C ILE A 129 10.49 23.34 -8.17
N SER A 130 11.23 22.23 -8.21
CA SER A 130 10.81 21.02 -8.93
C SER A 130 10.10 20.05 -8.01
N SER A 131 9.07 19.38 -8.51
CA SER A 131 8.34 18.33 -7.80
C SER A 131 7.90 17.22 -8.76
N VAL A 132 8.00 15.98 -8.30
CA VAL A 132 7.44 14.79 -8.93
C VAL A 132 6.33 14.25 -8.05
N GLY A 133 5.10 14.24 -8.55
CA GLY A 133 3.94 13.77 -7.79
C GLY A 133 3.00 12.93 -8.64
N ILE A 134 2.06 12.26 -7.99
CA ILE A 134 1.04 11.45 -8.65
C ILE A 134 -0.21 12.31 -8.77
N PHE A 135 -0.73 12.45 -9.97
CA PHE A 135 -1.91 13.26 -10.23
C PHE A 135 -3.18 12.59 -9.69
N GLU A 136 -3.92 13.35 -8.91
CA GLU A 136 -5.26 13.06 -8.44
C GLU A 136 -6.21 14.17 -8.93
N PRO A 137 -7.21 13.87 -9.79
CA PRO A 137 -8.21 14.85 -10.15
C PRO A 137 -9.11 15.18 -8.97
N MET A 138 -9.45 16.45 -8.82
CA MET A 138 -10.47 16.92 -7.88
C MET A 138 -11.87 16.64 -8.45
N GLU A 139 -12.88 16.69 -7.58
CA GLU A 139 -14.28 16.64 -8.00
C GLU A 139 -14.65 17.89 -8.83
N ASP A 140 -15.75 17.82 -9.57
CA ASP A 140 -16.35 18.94 -10.32
C ASP A 140 -15.47 19.65 -11.39
N ASN A 141 -14.40 19.01 -11.85
CA ASN A 141 -13.47 19.54 -12.86
C ASN A 141 -12.78 20.86 -12.45
N GLU A 142 -12.45 21.01 -11.16
CA GLU A 142 -11.74 22.18 -10.64
C GLU A 142 -10.21 21.99 -10.62
N GLY A 143 -9.67 21.14 -11.50
CA GLY A 143 -8.26 20.79 -11.55
C GLY A 143 -7.93 19.50 -10.79
N GLY A 144 -6.78 19.49 -10.12
CA GLY A 144 -6.34 18.33 -9.35
C GLY A 144 -5.23 18.63 -8.36
N LEU A 145 -4.66 17.58 -7.80
CA LEU A 145 -3.59 17.64 -6.82
C LEU A 145 -2.45 16.70 -7.23
N LEU A 146 -1.22 17.09 -6.92
CA LEU A 146 -0.09 16.17 -6.86
C LEU A 146 0.00 15.61 -5.44
N VAL A 147 -0.27 14.32 -5.31
CA VAL A 147 -0.11 13.55 -4.06
C VAL A 147 1.20 12.77 -4.06
N TYR A 148 1.73 12.46 -2.87
CA TYR A 148 3.09 11.97 -2.71
C TYR A 148 3.15 10.60 -2.00
N GLU A 149 4.16 9.81 -2.36
CA GLU A 149 4.40 8.48 -1.81
C GLU A 149 4.61 8.50 -0.30
N ARG A 150 5.33 9.50 0.23
CA ARG A 150 5.61 9.68 1.66
C ARG A 150 4.37 9.57 2.54
N ASP A 151 3.25 10.10 2.05
CA ASP A 151 1.97 10.13 2.77
C ASP A 151 1.00 9.04 2.33
N SER A 152 1.48 8.03 1.61
CA SER A 152 0.66 6.97 1.02
C SER A 152 -0.42 7.53 0.08
N TYR A 153 -0.10 8.56 -0.70
CA TYR A 153 -1.03 9.24 -1.63
C TYR A 153 -2.23 9.92 -0.97
N ARG A 154 -2.17 10.17 0.35
CA ARG A 154 -3.20 10.96 1.03
C ARG A 154 -3.11 12.43 0.62
N VAL A 155 -4.28 13.05 0.54
CA VAL A 155 -4.43 14.48 0.33
C VAL A 155 -4.05 15.22 1.61
N LYS A 156 -3.06 16.12 1.52
CA LYS A 156 -2.54 16.93 2.63
C LYS A 156 -2.28 18.37 2.20
N ALA A 157 -2.16 19.28 3.17
CA ALA A 157 -1.90 20.70 2.94
C ALA A 157 -0.83 21.02 1.87
N LEU A 158 0.25 20.23 1.80
CA LEU A 158 1.37 20.46 0.86
C LEU A 158 1.24 19.71 -0.49
N CYS A 159 0.12 19.03 -0.74
CA CYS A 159 -0.19 18.49 -2.07
C CYS A 159 -0.33 19.65 -3.06
N ALA A 160 0.44 19.64 -4.15
CA ALA A 160 0.47 20.78 -5.06
C ALA A 160 -0.79 20.83 -5.92
N TYR A 161 -1.48 21.97 -5.96
CA TYR A 161 -2.63 22.17 -6.84
C TYR A 161 -2.20 22.17 -8.31
N VAL A 162 -2.95 21.46 -9.15
CA VAL A 162 -2.77 21.40 -10.60
C VAL A 162 -3.93 22.16 -11.25
N PRO A 163 -3.65 23.31 -11.88
CA PRO A 163 -4.66 24.08 -12.58
C PRO A 163 -5.42 23.28 -13.65
N GLN A 164 -6.73 23.50 -13.74
CA GLN A 164 -7.60 22.83 -14.72
C GLN A 164 -7.11 23.00 -16.17
N VAL A 165 -6.49 24.14 -16.51
CA VAL A 165 -5.93 24.37 -17.85
C VAL A 165 -4.86 23.35 -18.24
N PHE A 166 -4.05 22.86 -17.29
CA PHE A 166 -3.07 21.80 -17.57
C PHE A 166 -3.74 20.43 -17.68
N VAL A 167 -4.77 20.18 -16.86
CA VAL A 167 -5.55 18.94 -16.91
C VAL A 167 -6.19 18.77 -18.27
N GLU A 168 -6.84 19.82 -18.79
CA GLU A 168 -7.51 19.81 -20.09
C GLU A 168 -6.52 19.78 -21.25
N HIS A 169 -5.49 20.62 -21.20
CA HIS A 169 -4.54 20.75 -22.30
C HIS A 169 -3.73 19.46 -22.54
N TYR A 170 -3.26 18.82 -21.47
CA TYR A 170 -2.48 17.58 -21.57
C TYR A 170 -3.31 16.30 -21.45
N GLY A 171 -4.59 16.39 -21.08
CA GLY A 171 -5.43 15.22 -20.83
C GLY A 171 -4.96 14.40 -19.62
N LEU A 172 -4.64 15.08 -18.52
CA LEU A 172 -4.11 14.42 -17.32
C LEU A 172 -5.14 13.48 -16.68
N GLN A 173 -4.71 12.29 -16.28
CA GLN A 173 -5.55 11.26 -15.69
C GLN A 173 -5.00 10.81 -14.34
N ARG A 174 -5.90 10.38 -13.44
CA ARG A 174 -5.54 9.83 -12.13
C ARG A 174 -4.41 8.80 -12.30
N GLY A 175 -3.40 8.91 -11.44
CA GLY A 175 -2.24 8.02 -11.46
C GLY A 175 -1.09 8.46 -12.35
N HIS A 176 -1.24 9.49 -13.20
CA HIS A 176 -0.10 10.03 -13.94
C HIS A 176 0.98 10.53 -12.99
N ILE A 177 2.22 10.09 -13.21
CA ILE A 177 3.40 10.63 -12.55
C ILE A 177 3.77 11.90 -13.30
N ILE A 178 3.74 13.04 -12.61
CA ILE A 178 3.97 14.36 -13.20
C ILE A 178 5.23 14.96 -12.61
N ASN A 179 6.19 15.30 -13.46
CA ASN A 179 7.30 16.17 -13.12
C ASN A 179 6.90 17.61 -13.44
N ALA A 180 6.85 18.46 -12.42
CA ALA A 180 6.34 19.81 -12.51
C ALA A 180 7.27 20.82 -11.83
N GLN A 181 7.16 22.07 -12.28
CA GLN A 181 7.64 23.22 -11.55
C GLN A 181 6.50 23.78 -10.68
N LEU A 182 6.80 24.07 -9.42
CA LEU A 182 5.86 24.63 -8.45
C LEU A 182 6.09 26.12 -8.24
N HIS A 183 5.01 26.81 -7.89
CA HIS A 183 5.02 28.12 -7.25
C HIS A 183 4.64 27.94 -5.76
N PRO A 184 5.27 28.69 -4.84
CA PRO A 184 4.84 28.70 -3.44
C PRO A 184 3.37 29.07 -3.27
N HIS A 185 2.76 28.62 -2.19
CA HIS A 185 1.40 29.05 -1.84
C HIS A 185 1.35 30.56 -1.60
N ARG A 186 0.21 31.21 -1.85
CA ARG A 186 -0.01 32.63 -1.55
C ARG A 186 -0.50 32.82 -0.11
N GLU A 187 -0.72 34.06 0.29
CA GLU A 187 -1.35 34.37 1.57
C GLU A 187 -2.76 33.76 1.64
N ASN A 188 -3.11 33.20 2.81
CA ASN A 188 -4.38 32.50 3.07
C ASN A 188 -4.60 31.20 2.28
N GLU A 189 -3.56 30.72 1.58
CA GLU A 189 -3.52 29.41 0.94
C GLU A 189 -2.54 28.52 1.71
N SER A 190 -2.73 27.21 1.62
CA SER A 190 -1.86 26.22 2.29
C SER A 190 -1.01 25.40 1.33
N CYS A 191 -1.43 25.27 0.06
CA CYS A 191 -0.81 24.39 -0.93
C CYS A 191 -0.02 25.16 -1.98
N PRO A 192 1.17 24.68 -2.38
CA PRO A 192 1.84 25.16 -3.59
C PRO A 192 0.99 24.80 -4.81
N PHE A 193 1.27 25.42 -5.96
CA PHE A 193 0.57 25.09 -7.21
C PHE A 193 1.52 24.93 -8.40
N VAL A 194 1.13 24.10 -9.36
CA VAL A 194 1.91 23.81 -10.57
C VAL A 194 1.86 24.98 -11.53
N VAL A 195 3.03 25.42 -11.99
CA VAL A 195 3.19 26.48 -12.99
C VAL A 195 3.77 26.00 -14.31
N CYS A 196 4.36 24.81 -14.35
CA CYS A 196 4.82 24.17 -15.58
C CYS A 196 4.79 22.66 -15.40
N VAL A 197 4.33 21.94 -16.42
CA VAL A 197 4.43 20.48 -16.51
C VAL A 197 5.61 20.17 -17.43
N ASN A 198 6.68 19.60 -16.87
CA ASN A 198 7.91 19.32 -17.62
C ASN A 198 7.80 17.99 -18.37
N ASP A 199 7.35 16.95 -17.69
CA ASP A 199 7.08 15.63 -18.27
C ASP A 199 5.94 14.93 -17.52
N VAL A 200 5.28 14.01 -18.23
CA VAL A 200 4.25 13.13 -17.68
C VAL A 200 4.62 11.71 -18.05
N MET A 201 4.70 10.83 -17.04
CA MET A 201 5.16 9.46 -17.18
C MET A 201 6.55 9.36 -17.85
N GLY A 202 7.43 10.33 -17.62
CA GLY A 202 8.78 10.37 -18.21
C GLY A 202 8.80 10.71 -19.71
N ARG A 203 7.72 11.30 -20.24
CA ARG A 203 7.55 11.66 -21.64
C ARG A 203 7.12 13.12 -21.78
N ASP A 204 7.35 13.67 -22.98
CA ASP A 204 6.81 14.99 -23.35
C ASP A 204 5.28 14.98 -23.15
N PRO A 205 4.73 15.90 -22.34
CA PRO A 205 3.29 15.96 -22.06
C PRO A 205 2.41 16.06 -23.31
N ASN A 206 2.93 16.63 -24.41
CA ASN A 206 2.19 16.76 -25.67
C ASN A 206 1.98 15.42 -26.39
N THR A 207 2.76 14.39 -26.04
CA THR A 207 2.70 13.05 -26.67
C THR A 207 1.77 12.08 -25.95
N LEU A 208 1.10 12.50 -24.86
CA LEU A 208 0.24 11.62 -24.07
C LEU A 208 -0.92 11.02 -24.88
N SER A 209 -1.44 11.76 -25.87
CA SER A 209 -2.54 11.29 -26.73
C SER A 209 -2.16 10.11 -27.63
N GLU A 210 -0.87 9.82 -27.80
CA GLU A 210 -0.36 8.69 -28.58
C GLU A 210 -0.37 7.37 -27.78
N ILE A 211 -0.55 7.45 -26.46
CA ILE A 211 -0.55 6.29 -25.57
C ILE A 211 -1.86 5.53 -25.72
N VAL A 212 -1.76 4.23 -25.97
CA VAL A 212 -2.94 3.35 -26.00
C VAL A 212 -3.45 3.16 -24.57
N PRO A 213 -4.72 3.47 -24.28
CA PRO A 213 -5.27 3.30 -22.94
C PRO A 213 -5.22 1.84 -22.47
N PHE A 214 -5.03 1.63 -21.16
CA PHE A 214 -4.92 0.30 -20.54
C PHE A 214 -6.12 -0.61 -20.87
N THR A 215 -7.31 -0.03 -21.04
CA THR A 215 -8.54 -0.76 -21.35
C THR A 215 -8.60 -1.30 -22.78
N GLU A 216 -7.86 -0.70 -23.70
CA GLU A 216 -7.78 -1.10 -25.11
C GLU A 216 -6.63 -2.09 -25.37
N GLY A 217 -5.72 -2.28 -24.42
CA GLY A 217 -4.65 -3.26 -24.50
C GLY A 217 -5.19 -4.69 -24.57
N VAL A 218 -4.63 -5.52 -25.45
CA VAL A 218 -5.05 -6.92 -25.63
C VAL A 218 -4.54 -7.77 -24.46
N PRO A 219 -5.42 -8.28 -23.58
CA PRO A 219 -5.00 -9.10 -22.45
C PRO A 219 -4.60 -10.50 -22.89
N TYR A 220 -3.48 -11.01 -22.37
CA TYR A 220 -3.05 -12.40 -22.59
C TYR A 220 -2.60 -13.10 -21.31
N TYR A 221 -2.26 -14.38 -21.43
CA TYR A 221 -1.63 -15.12 -20.35
C TYR A 221 -0.22 -14.59 -20.08
N PRO A 222 0.28 -14.72 -18.83
CA PRO A 222 1.70 -14.54 -18.54
C PRO A 222 2.55 -15.50 -19.37
N LEU A 223 3.58 -14.98 -20.03
CA LEU A 223 4.53 -15.75 -20.84
C LEU A 223 5.95 -15.70 -20.30
N GLU A 224 6.26 -14.68 -19.51
CA GLU A 224 7.55 -14.53 -18.86
C GLU A 224 7.40 -14.79 -17.37
N ARG A 225 8.25 -15.68 -16.86
CA ARG A 225 8.23 -16.10 -15.46
C ARG A 225 9.01 -15.11 -14.59
N ILE A 226 8.44 -14.78 -13.44
CA ILE A 226 9.09 -14.13 -12.30
C ILE A 226 9.63 -15.24 -11.40
N LEU A 227 10.95 -15.45 -11.42
CA LEU A 227 11.65 -16.40 -10.57
C LEU A 227 11.71 -15.87 -9.13
N MET A 228 11.20 -16.65 -8.18
CA MET A 228 11.20 -16.30 -6.76
C MET A 228 12.48 -16.79 -6.07
N GLU A 229 13.04 -17.92 -6.49
CA GLU A 229 14.35 -18.40 -6.08
C GLU A 229 15.38 -17.31 -6.31
N SER A 230 16.10 -16.96 -5.24
CA SER A 230 17.10 -15.91 -5.28
C SER A 230 18.18 -16.18 -4.25
N ASP A 231 19.41 -15.75 -4.52
CA ASP A 231 20.52 -15.90 -3.58
C ASP A 231 20.40 -14.88 -2.42
N THR A 232 19.29 -14.83 -1.71
CA THR A 232 19.10 -13.94 -0.56
C THR A 232 20.04 -14.33 0.59
N GLU A 233 20.43 -13.34 1.41
CA GLU A 233 21.27 -13.60 2.60
C GLU A 233 20.56 -14.52 3.60
N SER A 234 19.22 -14.49 3.61
CA SER A 234 18.36 -15.34 4.42
C SER A 234 18.10 -16.68 3.74
N LYS A 235 18.84 -17.72 4.17
CA LYS A 235 18.64 -19.10 3.68
C LYS A 235 17.20 -19.63 3.89
N SER A 236 16.49 -19.16 4.92
CA SER A 236 15.10 -19.57 5.17
C SER A 236 14.13 -18.96 4.17
N ASP A 237 14.39 -17.73 3.73
CA ASP A 237 13.51 -17.04 2.80
C ASP A 237 13.68 -17.65 1.41
N ASN A 238 14.92 -17.91 0.99
CA ASN A 238 15.18 -18.61 -0.27
C ASN A 238 14.55 -20.01 -0.29
N LEU A 239 14.58 -20.77 0.81
CA LEU A 239 13.88 -22.06 0.88
C LEU A 239 12.38 -21.91 0.57
N SER A 240 11.74 -20.90 1.14
CA SER A 240 10.31 -20.65 0.92
C SER A 240 10.02 -20.29 -0.53
N MET A 241 10.85 -19.41 -1.10
CA MET A 241 10.71 -18.97 -2.49
C MET A 241 10.97 -20.10 -3.49
N ARG A 242 11.94 -20.96 -3.21
CA ARG A 242 12.21 -22.18 -3.99
C ARG A 242 11.01 -23.13 -4.01
N VAL A 243 10.32 -23.28 -2.88
CA VAL A 243 9.09 -24.08 -2.81
C VAL A 243 7.95 -23.41 -3.58
N VAL A 244 7.79 -22.08 -3.48
CA VAL A 244 6.82 -21.32 -4.29
C VAL A 244 7.05 -21.58 -5.77
N ASP A 245 8.29 -21.49 -6.24
CA ASP A 245 8.64 -21.72 -7.64
C ASP A 245 8.32 -23.13 -8.13
N CYS A 246 8.37 -24.13 -7.26
CA CYS A 246 8.02 -25.51 -7.62
C CYS A 246 6.51 -25.78 -7.61
N LEU A 247 5.72 -24.98 -6.90
CA LEU A 247 4.29 -25.23 -6.69
C LEU A 247 3.40 -24.26 -7.49
N THR A 248 3.81 -23.01 -7.61
CA THR A 248 3.01 -21.91 -8.17
C THR A 248 3.95 -20.98 -8.92
N PRO A 249 4.30 -21.28 -10.19
CA PRO A 249 5.11 -20.36 -10.97
C PRO A 249 4.34 -19.05 -11.13
N VAL A 250 5.04 -17.93 -10.97
CA VAL A 250 4.46 -16.59 -11.11
C VAL A 250 4.98 -16.01 -12.41
N GLY A 251 4.12 -15.37 -13.21
CA GLY A 251 4.55 -14.63 -14.39
C GLY A 251 4.21 -13.15 -14.36
N PHE A 252 4.83 -12.41 -15.27
CA PHE A 252 4.46 -11.03 -15.55
C PHE A 252 3.02 -10.96 -16.08
N GLY A 253 2.13 -10.32 -15.31
CA GLY A 253 0.69 -10.29 -15.55
C GLY A 253 -0.14 -11.27 -14.69
N GLN A 254 0.47 -11.93 -13.70
CA GLN A 254 -0.23 -12.90 -12.85
C GLN A 254 -1.29 -12.25 -11.96
N ARG A 255 -2.42 -12.94 -11.77
CA ARG A 255 -3.44 -12.65 -10.75
C ARG A 255 -3.41 -13.73 -9.67
N GLY A 256 -2.54 -13.53 -8.69
CA GLY A 256 -2.27 -14.49 -7.62
C GLY A 256 -3.03 -14.20 -6.33
N LEU A 257 -3.50 -15.26 -5.67
CA LEU A 257 -4.06 -15.20 -4.32
C LEU A 257 -3.21 -16.04 -3.36
N ILE A 258 -2.66 -15.43 -2.31
CA ILE A 258 -2.09 -16.13 -1.17
C ILE A 258 -3.20 -16.36 -0.16
N VAL A 259 -3.75 -17.58 -0.16
CA VAL A 259 -4.89 -17.97 0.67
C VAL A 259 -4.37 -18.37 2.04
N ALA A 260 -4.57 -17.52 3.04
CA ALA A 260 -3.89 -17.60 4.32
C ALA A 260 -4.86 -17.57 5.50
N PRO A 261 -4.94 -18.64 6.31
CA PRO A 261 -5.48 -18.55 7.66
C PRO A 261 -4.62 -17.61 8.52
N PRO A 262 -5.19 -17.00 9.59
CA PRO A 262 -4.40 -16.24 10.55
C PRO A 262 -3.23 -17.06 11.13
N ARG A 263 -2.07 -16.41 11.36
CA ARG A 263 -0.86 -16.98 11.98
C ARG A 263 -0.19 -18.12 11.19
N THR A 264 -0.20 -18.05 9.86
CA THR A 264 0.42 -19.06 8.98
C THR A 264 1.69 -18.60 8.26
N GLY A 265 2.17 -17.38 8.53
CA GLY A 265 3.41 -16.85 7.93
C GLY A 265 3.21 -16.03 6.65
N LYS A 266 1.98 -15.57 6.37
CA LYS A 266 1.61 -14.65 5.27
C LYS A 266 2.63 -13.52 5.06
N THR A 267 2.89 -12.74 6.10
CA THR A 267 3.77 -11.56 6.05
C THR A 267 5.19 -11.91 5.64
N VAL A 268 5.78 -12.93 6.28
CA VAL A 268 7.16 -13.39 5.99
C VAL A 268 7.27 -13.90 4.56
N LEU A 269 6.27 -14.66 4.09
CA LEU A 269 6.25 -15.15 2.71
C LEU A 269 6.22 -13.98 1.71
N MET A 270 5.39 -12.97 1.97
CA MET A 270 5.24 -11.80 1.10
C MET A 270 6.49 -10.90 1.10
N GLN A 271 7.14 -10.71 2.25
CA GLN A 271 8.45 -10.06 2.36
C GLN A 271 9.52 -10.83 1.55
N GLY A 272 9.52 -12.17 1.64
CA GLY A 272 10.40 -13.02 0.84
C GLY A 272 10.19 -12.86 -0.67
N MET A 273 8.92 -12.78 -1.11
CA MET A 273 8.59 -12.51 -2.52
C MET A 273 9.07 -11.13 -2.95
N ALA A 274 8.81 -10.10 -2.15
CA ALA A 274 9.23 -8.73 -2.43
C ALA A 274 10.75 -8.62 -2.64
N ASN A 275 11.53 -9.18 -1.71
CA ASN A 275 12.98 -9.18 -1.77
C ASN A 275 13.52 -9.96 -2.98
N SER A 276 12.87 -11.08 -3.34
CA SER A 276 13.26 -11.88 -4.50
C SER A 276 12.97 -11.16 -5.80
N ILE A 277 11.81 -10.51 -5.91
CA ILE A 277 11.43 -9.69 -7.07
C ILE A 277 12.42 -8.54 -7.24
N GLN A 278 12.72 -7.78 -6.19
CA GLN A 278 13.66 -6.65 -6.24
C GLN A 278 15.05 -7.08 -6.68
N LYS A 279 15.50 -8.25 -6.23
CA LYS A 279 16.82 -8.76 -6.56
C LYS A 279 16.89 -9.30 -8.00
N ASN A 280 15.90 -10.08 -8.41
CA ASN A 280 15.91 -10.78 -9.70
C ASN A 280 15.43 -9.89 -10.85
N TYR A 281 14.57 -8.92 -10.57
CA TYR A 281 13.90 -8.04 -11.54
C TYR A 281 13.94 -6.57 -11.08
N PRO A 282 15.12 -5.95 -10.97
CA PRO A 282 15.26 -4.58 -10.48
C PRO A 282 14.58 -3.53 -11.37
N ASP A 283 14.34 -3.85 -12.65
CA ASP A 283 13.65 -2.97 -13.60
C ASP A 283 12.12 -3.01 -13.47
N ALA A 284 11.57 -4.03 -12.79
CA ALA A 284 10.14 -4.13 -12.52
C ALA A 284 9.76 -3.21 -11.36
N HIS A 285 8.65 -2.49 -11.50
CA HIS A 285 8.19 -1.56 -10.47
C HIS A 285 7.39 -2.29 -9.40
N LEU A 286 7.98 -2.49 -8.22
CA LEU A 286 7.34 -3.17 -7.09
C LEU A 286 6.63 -2.18 -6.16
N ILE A 287 5.33 -2.38 -5.97
CA ILE A 287 4.49 -1.64 -5.03
C ILE A 287 3.99 -2.60 -3.94
N ILE A 288 4.25 -2.28 -2.68
CA ILE A 288 3.65 -2.97 -1.53
C ILE A 288 2.45 -2.13 -1.07
N LEU A 289 1.24 -2.69 -1.14
CA LEU A 289 0.00 -2.05 -0.72
C LEU A 289 -0.55 -2.73 0.53
N LEU A 290 -0.52 -2.02 1.66
CA LEU A 290 -0.96 -2.52 2.97
C LEU A 290 -2.28 -1.84 3.38
N ILE A 291 -3.35 -2.61 3.54
CA ILE A 291 -4.71 -2.11 3.81
C ILE A 291 -5.24 -2.73 5.11
N ASP A 292 -5.66 -1.85 6.04
CA ASP A 292 -6.24 -2.23 7.33
C ASP A 292 -5.33 -3.19 8.12
N GLU A 293 -4.01 -2.94 8.03
CA GLU A 293 -2.97 -3.71 8.72
C GLU A 293 -2.36 -2.88 9.86
N ARG A 294 -1.61 -3.53 10.75
CA ARG A 294 -1.06 -2.87 11.93
C ARG A 294 0.10 -1.92 11.61
N PRO A 295 0.21 -0.74 12.27
CA PRO A 295 1.31 0.20 12.05
C PRO A 295 2.72 -0.39 12.25
N GLU A 296 2.89 -1.30 13.20
CA GLU A 296 4.15 -1.99 13.43
C GLU A 296 4.52 -2.96 12.29
N GLU A 297 3.52 -3.59 11.66
CA GLU A 297 3.71 -4.46 10.50
C GLU A 297 4.08 -3.64 9.25
N VAL A 298 3.47 -2.47 9.07
CA VAL A 298 3.86 -1.49 8.04
C VAL A 298 5.31 -1.04 8.21
N THR A 299 5.70 -0.73 9.45
CA THR A 299 7.07 -0.31 9.77
C THR A 299 8.08 -1.43 9.50
N ASP A 300 7.72 -2.68 9.81
CA ASP A 300 8.56 -3.84 9.52
C ASP A 300 8.76 -4.02 8.00
N PHE A 301 7.68 -3.94 7.20
CA PHE A 301 7.79 -3.96 5.73
C PHE A 301 8.73 -2.87 5.19
N ARG A 302 8.58 -1.62 5.63
CA ARG A 302 9.43 -0.49 5.20
C ARG A 302 10.91 -0.68 5.53
N ARG A 303 11.23 -1.48 6.55
CA ARG A 303 12.62 -1.76 6.95
C ARG A 303 13.23 -2.93 6.19
N GLN A 304 12.41 -3.87 5.74
CA GLN A 304 12.87 -5.09 5.10
C GLN A 304 12.89 -5.02 3.57
N VAL A 305 12.01 -4.22 2.98
CA VAL A 305 11.80 -4.16 1.52
C VAL A 305 12.25 -2.80 1.01
N SER A 306 13.05 -2.79 -0.06
CA SER A 306 13.58 -1.55 -0.66
C SER A 306 12.71 -1.11 -1.84
N GLY A 307 11.53 -0.54 -1.58
CA GLY A 307 10.60 -0.15 -2.64
C GLY A 307 9.45 0.71 -2.15
N GLU A 308 8.49 0.95 -3.05
CA GLU A 308 7.32 1.76 -2.77
C GLU A 308 6.38 1.03 -1.80
N VAL A 309 6.20 1.57 -0.59
CA VAL A 309 5.31 1.01 0.44
C VAL A 309 4.18 1.98 0.76
N ILE A 310 3.03 1.72 0.16
CA ILE A 310 1.79 2.47 0.35
C ILE A 310 0.95 1.75 1.40
N SER A 311 0.54 2.48 2.44
CA SER A 311 -0.22 1.90 3.55
C SER A 311 -1.35 2.79 4.02
N SER A 312 -2.49 2.17 4.34
CA SER A 312 -3.59 2.76 5.11
C SER A 312 -3.88 1.80 6.27
N THR A 313 -3.43 2.15 7.48
CA THR A 313 -3.48 1.29 8.68
C THR A 313 -4.90 1.18 9.22
N PHE A 314 -5.16 0.26 10.15
CA PHE A 314 -6.48 0.08 10.76
C PHE A 314 -7.03 1.32 11.51
N ASP A 315 -6.19 2.32 11.78
CA ASP A 315 -6.59 3.58 12.41
C ASP A 315 -7.29 4.53 11.42
N GLU A 316 -7.18 4.26 10.12
CA GLU A 316 -7.71 5.07 9.02
C GLU A 316 -9.16 4.68 8.67
N THR A 317 -9.85 5.53 7.91
CA THR A 317 -11.23 5.27 7.48
C THR A 317 -11.30 4.29 6.29
N ALA A 318 -12.48 3.70 6.07
CA ALA A 318 -12.72 2.85 4.91
C ALA A 318 -12.55 3.62 3.59
N GLU A 319 -12.89 4.91 3.56
CA GLU A 319 -12.65 5.80 2.43
C GLU A 319 -11.14 5.99 2.18
N SER A 320 -10.33 6.14 3.22
CA SER A 320 -8.85 6.23 3.12
C SER A 320 -8.27 4.93 2.52
N HIS A 321 -8.76 3.77 2.94
CA HIS A 321 -8.35 2.48 2.36
C HIS A 321 -8.69 2.37 0.87
N VAL A 322 -9.92 2.75 0.50
CA VAL A 322 -10.38 2.74 -0.90
C VAL A 322 -9.56 3.72 -1.74
N HIS A 323 -9.34 4.92 -1.23
CA HIS A 323 -8.54 5.96 -1.88
C HIS A 323 -7.11 5.49 -2.20
N ALA A 324 -6.40 4.95 -1.19
CA ALA A 324 -5.05 4.43 -1.38
C ALA A 324 -4.99 3.34 -2.45
N ALA A 325 -5.98 2.43 -2.48
CA ALA A 325 -6.05 1.38 -3.48
C ALA A 325 -6.36 1.92 -4.89
N GLU A 326 -7.28 2.88 -5.03
CA GLU A 326 -7.62 3.51 -6.31
C GLU A 326 -6.43 4.31 -6.87
N MET A 327 -5.67 5.00 -6.03
CA MET A 327 -4.45 5.68 -6.47
C MET A 327 -3.37 4.71 -6.95
N VAL A 328 -3.12 3.63 -6.18
CA VAL A 328 -2.13 2.61 -6.56
C VAL A 328 -2.50 1.92 -7.88
N ILE A 329 -3.77 1.53 -8.06
CA ILE A 329 -4.16 0.81 -9.27
C ILE A 329 -4.15 1.70 -10.50
N GLU A 330 -4.58 2.96 -10.39
CA GLU A 330 -4.52 3.89 -11.52
C GLU A 330 -3.07 4.23 -11.87
N LYS A 331 -2.19 4.50 -10.88
CA LYS A 331 -0.75 4.68 -11.12
C LYS A 331 -0.15 3.47 -11.86
N ALA A 332 -0.44 2.27 -11.39
CA ALA A 332 0.04 1.05 -12.01
C ALA A 332 -0.44 0.90 -13.46
N ARG A 333 -1.72 1.21 -13.75
CA ARG A 333 -2.24 1.20 -15.13
C ARG A 333 -1.52 2.19 -16.02
N ARG A 334 -1.31 3.44 -15.58
CA ARG A 334 -0.55 4.45 -16.33
C ARG A 334 0.87 3.99 -16.63
N MET A 335 1.53 3.32 -15.68
CA MET A 335 2.87 2.77 -15.89
C MET A 335 2.89 1.63 -16.93
N VAL A 336 1.88 0.75 -16.91
CA VAL A 336 1.76 -0.31 -17.92
C VAL A 336 1.49 0.24 -19.31
N GLU A 337 0.70 1.30 -19.43
CA GLU A 337 0.41 1.98 -20.71
C GLU A 337 1.68 2.52 -21.39
N VAL A 338 2.72 2.88 -20.61
CA VAL A 338 4.03 3.28 -21.13
C VAL A 338 5.05 2.13 -21.20
N GLY A 339 4.59 0.88 -21.10
CA GLY A 339 5.40 -0.33 -21.32
C GLY A 339 6.16 -0.83 -20.09
N ARG A 340 5.80 -0.42 -18.87
CA ARG A 340 6.45 -0.90 -17.64
C ARG A 340 5.81 -2.18 -17.12
N ASP A 341 6.62 -3.06 -16.55
CA ASP A 341 6.14 -4.16 -15.72
C ASP A 341 5.96 -3.70 -14.28
N VAL A 342 4.73 -3.81 -13.79
CA VAL A 342 4.35 -3.38 -12.44
C VAL A 342 3.88 -4.58 -11.64
N ILE A 343 4.37 -4.71 -10.41
CA ILE A 343 4.00 -5.78 -9.49
C ILE A 343 3.43 -5.15 -8.22
N ILE A 344 2.18 -5.48 -7.89
CA ILE A 344 1.53 -5.08 -6.64
C ILE A 344 1.44 -6.29 -5.72
N LEU A 345 2.06 -6.17 -4.55
CA LEU A 345 1.87 -7.08 -3.43
C LEU A 345 0.83 -6.45 -2.49
N LEU A 346 -0.40 -6.96 -2.49
CA LEU A 346 -1.53 -6.42 -1.72
C LEU A 346 -1.82 -7.24 -0.45
N ASP A 347 -1.71 -6.59 0.70
CA ASP A 347 -2.06 -7.18 1.99
C ASP A 347 -3.14 -6.35 2.72
N SER A 348 -4.43 -6.67 2.64
CA SER A 348 -5.04 -7.84 1.98
C SER A 348 -6.26 -7.48 1.13
N ILE A 349 -6.56 -8.32 0.14
CA ILE A 349 -7.75 -8.13 -0.71
C ILE A 349 -9.06 -8.31 0.08
N THR A 350 -9.05 -9.15 1.12
CA THR A 350 -10.21 -9.37 1.98
C THR A 350 -10.56 -8.09 2.75
N ARG A 351 -9.54 -7.41 3.29
CA ARG A 351 -9.73 -6.14 4.00
C ARG A 351 -10.15 -5.02 3.07
N LEU A 352 -9.55 -4.95 1.88
CA LEU A 352 -9.95 -4.00 0.85
C LEU A 352 -11.42 -4.20 0.45
N ALA A 353 -11.86 -5.44 0.21
CA ALA A 353 -13.26 -5.73 -0.12
C ALA A 353 -14.23 -5.35 1.01
N ARG A 354 -13.84 -5.49 2.28
CA ARG A 354 -14.61 -5.00 3.42
C ARG A 354 -14.74 -3.47 3.40
N ALA A 355 -13.66 -2.75 3.10
CA ALA A 355 -13.68 -1.30 2.98
C ALA A 355 -14.66 -0.84 1.88
N TYR A 356 -14.58 -1.43 0.68
CA TYR A 356 -15.54 -1.16 -0.39
C TYR A 356 -16.99 -1.46 0.03
N ASN A 357 -17.22 -2.55 0.75
CA ASN A 357 -18.56 -2.88 1.26
C ASN A 357 -19.10 -1.83 2.24
N THR A 358 -18.25 -1.29 3.11
CA THR A 358 -18.62 -0.24 4.08
C THR A 358 -18.92 1.10 3.40
N THR A 359 -18.15 1.47 2.39
CA THR A 359 -18.33 2.74 1.65
C THR A 359 -19.46 2.73 0.63
N MET A 360 -20.03 1.55 0.33
CA MET A 360 -21.09 1.44 -0.67
C MET A 360 -22.45 1.90 -0.14
N PRO A 361 -23.18 2.75 -0.90
CA PRO A 361 -24.58 3.05 -0.59
C PRO A 361 -25.41 1.77 -0.55
N SER A 362 -26.32 1.65 0.42
CA SER A 362 -27.13 0.45 0.54
C SER A 362 -28.05 0.29 -0.68
N SER A 363 -27.93 -0.87 -1.32
CA SER A 363 -28.72 -1.21 -2.52
C SER A 363 -30.06 -1.89 -2.17
N GLY A 364 -30.28 -2.18 -0.88
CA GLY A 364 -31.39 -3.00 -0.39
C GLY A 364 -31.25 -4.50 -0.72
N LYS A 365 -30.19 -4.92 -1.42
CA LYS A 365 -29.91 -6.32 -1.78
C LYS A 365 -28.63 -6.78 -1.10
N ILE A 366 -28.79 -7.55 -0.03
CA ILE A 366 -27.68 -8.09 0.76
C ILE A 366 -27.52 -9.58 0.42
N LEU A 367 -26.32 -9.96 0.01
CA LEU A 367 -25.90 -11.35 -0.22
C LEU A 367 -25.60 -12.05 1.11
N SER A 368 -25.42 -13.37 1.04
CA SER A 368 -24.93 -14.16 2.16
C SER A 368 -23.70 -13.54 2.81
N GLY A 369 -23.63 -13.57 4.14
CA GLY A 369 -22.51 -13.00 4.89
C GLY A 369 -22.54 -11.48 5.08
N GLY A 370 -23.62 -10.80 4.68
CA GLY A 370 -23.78 -9.35 4.91
C GLY A 370 -23.08 -8.47 3.86
N VAL A 371 -22.78 -9.04 2.69
CA VAL A 371 -22.13 -8.34 1.59
C VAL A 371 -23.19 -7.67 0.72
N GLU A 372 -23.07 -6.38 0.46
CA GLU A 372 -23.93 -5.66 -0.49
C GLU A 372 -23.71 -6.22 -1.91
N ALA A 373 -24.79 -6.43 -2.67
CA ALA A 373 -24.72 -7.14 -3.96
C ALA A 373 -23.75 -6.51 -4.98
N ASN A 374 -23.59 -5.19 -4.94
CA ASN A 374 -22.69 -4.45 -5.83
C ASN A 374 -21.31 -4.17 -5.21
N ALA A 375 -21.10 -4.44 -3.92
CA ALA A 375 -19.87 -4.06 -3.22
C ALA A 375 -18.62 -4.76 -3.75
N LEU A 376 -18.76 -5.96 -4.31
CA LEU A 376 -17.62 -6.71 -4.84
C LEU A 376 -17.23 -6.32 -6.27
N GLN A 377 -18.00 -5.47 -6.96
CA GLN A 377 -17.69 -5.09 -8.34
C GLN A 377 -16.36 -4.33 -8.45
N LYS A 378 -16.16 -3.28 -7.64
CA LYS A 378 -14.92 -2.48 -7.65
C LYS A 378 -13.69 -3.30 -7.20
N PRO A 379 -13.72 -4.04 -6.08
CA PRO A 379 -12.64 -4.95 -5.72
C PRO A 379 -12.30 -5.98 -6.80
N LYS A 380 -13.31 -6.58 -7.47
CA LYS A 380 -13.09 -7.51 -8.58
C LYS A 380 -12.45 -6.83 -9.78
N ARG A 381 -12.82 -5.58 -10.08
CA ARG A 381 -12.18 -4.78 -11.13
C ARG A 381 -10.73 -4.45 -10.77
N PHE A 382 -10.44 -4.09 -9.52
CA PHE A 382 -9.08 -3.90 -9.02
C PHE A 382 -8.24 -5.15 -9.27
N PHE A 383 -8.66 -6.31 -8.77
CA PHE A 383 -7.88 -7.55 -8.89
C PHE A 383 -7.83 -8.08 -10.32
N GLY A 384 -8.93 -7.95 -11.07
CA GLY A 384 -9.02 -8.29 -12.49
C GLY A 384 -8.26 -7.33 -13.41
N SER A 385 -7.68 -6.24 -12.88
CA SER A 385 -6.79 -5.38 -13.65
C SER A 385 -5.50 -6.11 -13.99
N ALA A 386 -4.97 -6.97 -13.10
CA ALA A 386 -3.74 -7.69 -13.39
C ALA A 386 -3.86 -8.58 -14.64
N ARG A 387 -2.95 -8.38 -15.58
CA ARG A 387 -2.91 -9.00 -16.90
C ARG A 387 -1.56 -8.74 -17.55
N ASN A 388 -1.15 -9.65 -18.43
CA ASN A 388 -0.12 -9.38 -19.42
C ASN A 388 -0.77 -8.65 -20.61
N ILE A 389 -0.12 -7.62 -21.18
CA ILE A 389 -0.62 -6.90 -22.35
C ILE A 389 0.30 -7.18 -23.54
N GLU A 390 -0.27 -7.67 -24.63
CA GLU A 390 0.48 -7.94 -25.85
C GLU A 390 1.08 -6.64 -26.43
N GLY A 391 2.40 -6.61 -26.63
CA GLY A 391 3.11 -5.43 -27.14
C GLY A 391 3.23 -4.27 -26.14
N GLY A 392 2.86 -4.48 -24.88
CA GLY A 392 2.97 -3.48 -23.80
C GLY A 392 3.71 -4.05 -22.58
N GLY A 393 3.50 -3.42 -21.43
CA GLY A 393 3.98 -3.93 -20.14
C GLY A 393 3.00 -4.93 -19.52
N SER A 394 3.26 -5.33 -18.28
CA SER A 394 2.36 -6.20 -17.52
C SER A 394 1.97 -5.62 -16.17
N LEU A 395 0.76 -5.95 -15.71
CA LEU A 395 0.33 -5.70 -14.34
C LEU A 395 0.18 -7.02 -13.60
N THR A 396 1.04 -7.26 -12.62
CA THR A 396 0.98 -8.42 -11.74
C THR A 396 0.38 -7.99 -10.40
N ILE A 397 -0.60 -8.73 -9.89
CA ILE A 397 -1.15 -8.52 -8.55
C ILE A 397 -1.11 -9.85 -7.81
N ILE A 398 -0.37 -9.90 -6.71
CA ILE A 398 -0.39 -11.01 -5.75
C ILE A 398 -0.99 -10.46 -4.47
N ALA A 399 -2.19 -10.91 -4.15
CA ALA A 399 -2.92 -10.43 -2.99
C ALA A 399 -3.12 -11.53 -1.96
N THR A 400 -3.06 -11.18 -0.69
CA THR A 400 -3.39 -12.12 0.38
C THR A 400 -4.92 -12.15 0.58
N ALA A 401 -5.46 -13.34 0.80
CA ALA A 401 -6.87 -13.57 1.09
C ALA A 401 -7.01 -14.32 2.41
N LEU A 402 -7.75 -13.75 3.35
CA LEU A 402 -7.97 -14.35 4.66
C LEU A 402 -9.07 -15.41 4.58
N VAL A 403 -8.78 -16.60 5.08
CA VAL A 403 -9.72 -17.71 5.23
C VAL A 403 -9.73 -18.24 6.65
N GLU A 404 -10.74 -19.04 7.01
CA GLU A 404 -10.87 -19.64 8.34
C GLU A 404 -10.86 -18.60 9.48
N THR A 405 -11.44 -17.43 9.23
CA THR A 405 -11.58 -16.33 10.20
C THR A 405 -12.81 -16.49 11.09
N GLY A 406 -13.71 -17.41 10.74
CA GLY A 406 -15.04 -17.56 11.34
C GLY A 406 -16.07 -16.55 10.81
N SER A 407 -15.69 -15.69 9.85
CA SER A 407 -16.59 -14.74 9.20
C SER A 407 -17.12 -15.30 7.88
N LYS A 408 -18.45 -15.47 7.77
CA LYS A 408 -19.11 -15.83 6.51
C LYS A 408 -18.88 -14.80 5.40
N MET A 409 -18.69 -13.53 5.77
CA MET A 409 -18.36 -12.47 4.81
C MET A 409 -17.04 -12.76 4.10
N ASP A 410 -16.02 -13.21 4.85
CA ASP A 410 -14.69 -13.49 4.30
C ASP A 410 -14.71 -14.72 3.39
N GLU A 411 -15.49 -15.73 3.75
CA GLU A 411 -15.71 -16.92 2.91
C GLU A 411 -16.33 -16.54 1.56
N VAL A 412 -17.37 -15.70 1.56
CA VAL A 412 -18.01 -15.22 0.32
C VAL A 412 -17.05 -14.37 -0.50
N ILE A 413 -16.31 -13.46 0.14
CA ILE A 413 -15.29 -12.64 -0.53
C ILE A 413 -14.23 -13.54 -1.20
N PHE A 414 -13.73 -14.54 -0.48
CA PHE A 414 -12.72 -15.45 -1.01
C PHE A 414 -13.22 -16.20 -2.26
N GLU A 415 -14.41 -16.79 -2.21
CA GLU A 415 -14.96 -17.54 -3.35
C GLU A 415 -15.14 -16.67 -4.60
N GLU A 416 -15.53 -15.41 -4.43
CA GLU A 416 -15.68 -14.45 -5.54
C GLU A 416 -14.33 -14.10 -6.21
N PHE A 417 -13.26 -13.97 -5.42
CA PHE A 417 -11.93 -13.71 -5.94
C PHE A 417 -11.24 -14.94 -6.51
N LYS A 418 -11.51 -16.12 -5.96
CA LYS A 418 -11.00 -17.39 -6.47
C LYS A 418 -11.38 -17.60 -7.93
N GLY A 419 -12.60 -17.24 -8.32
CA GLY A 419 -13.06 -17.29 -9.72
C GLY A 419 -12.37 -16.28 -10.64
N THR A 420 -11.82 -15.20 -10.08
CA THR A 420 -11.19 -14.08 -10.81
C THR A 420 -9.68 -14.29 -11.02
N GLY A 421 -9.03 -14.93 -10.05
CA GLY A 421 -7.59 -15.24 -10.06
C GLY A 421 -7.20 -16.36 -11.02
N ASN A 422 -5.91 -16.46 -11.31
CA ASN A 422 -5.30 -17.53 -12.11
C ASN A 422 -4.12 -18.23 -11.42
N MET A 423 -3.74 -17.81 -10.20
CA MET A 423 -2.82 -18.51 -9.31
C MET A 423 -3.39 -18.51 -7.88
N GLU A 424 -3.30 -19.66 -7.22
CA GLU A 424 -3.65 -19.82 -5.81
C GLU A 424 -2.49 -20.45 -5.06
N LEU A 425 -2.06 -19.84 -3.95
CA LEU A 425 -1.05 -20.36 -3.05
C LEU A 425 -1.64 -20.46 -1.64
N HIS A 426 -1.93 -21.68 -1.20
CA HIS A 426 -2.62 -21.93 0.06
C HIS A 426 -1.62 -22.16 1.20
N LEU A 427 -1.79 -21.43 2.30
CA LEU A 427 -1.12 -21.71 3.56
C LEU A 427 -1.95 -22.64 4.44
N ASP A 428 -1.30 -23.62 5.06
CA ASP A 428 -1.92 -24.67 5.86
C ASP A 428 -1.66 -24.44 7.36
N ARG A 429 -2.75 -24.29 8.14
CA ARG A 429 -2.66 -24.10 9.59
C ARG A 429 -2.04 -25.31 10.30
N GLY A 430 -2.32 -26.53 9.84
CA GLY A 430 -1.76 -27.75 10.42
C GLY A 430 -0.24 -27.86 10.27
N LEU A 431 0.32 -27.34 9.16
CA LEU A 431 1.77 -27.19 9.00
C LEU A 431 2.33 -26.15 9.98
N SER A 432 1.70 -24.98 10.07
CA SER A 432 2.12 -23.88 10.98
C SER A 432 2.08 -24.29 12.45
N ASP A 433 1.03 -24.99 12.89
CA ASP A 433 0.86 -25.46 14.28
C ASP A 433 1.96 -26.46 14.68
N LYS A 434 2.47 -27.24 13.71
CA LYS A 434 3.62 -28.14 13.88
C LYS A 434 4.97 -27.45 13.65
N ARG A 435 4.99 -26.15 13.38
CA ARG A 435 6.17 -25.33 13.07
C ARG A 435 6.95 -25.79 11.82
N ILE A 436 6.23 -26.30 10.82
CA ILE A 436 6.80 -26.67 9.53
C ILE A 436 6.64 -25.47 8.58
N PHE A 437 7.76 -24.88 8.17
CA PHE A 437 7.81 -23.74 7.26
C PHE A 437 8.69 -24.02 6.03
N PRO A 438 8.29 -23.58 4.83
CA PRO A 438 7.08 -22.81 4.52
C PRO A 438 5.80 -23.65 4.67
N ALA A 439 4.74 -23.06 5.24
CA ALA A 439 3.50 -23.76 5.58
C ALA A 439 2.56 -23.87 4.35
N LEU A 440 3.07 -24.32 3.20
CA LEU A 440 2.34 -24.32 1.93
C LEU A 440 1.60 -25.64 1.68
N SER A 441 0.37 -25.56 1.21
CA SER A 441 -0.41 -26.74 0.81
C SER A 441 -0.13 -27.07 -0.65
N MET A 442 0.57 -28.18 -0.91
CA MET A 442 0.90 -28.60 -2.28
C MET A 442 -0.34 -28.99 -3.11
N ASP A 443 -1.34 -29.60 -2.46
CA ASP A 443 -2.54 -30.10 -3.13
C ASP A 443 -3.51 -28.99 -3.55
N LYS A 444 -3.56 -27.92 -2.75
CA LYS A 444 -4.47 -26.78 -2.99
C LYS A 444 -3.82 -25.68 -3.83
N SER A 445 -2.49 -25.68 -3.95
CA SER A 445 -1.75 -24.62 -4.65
C SER A 445 -1.46 -24.98 -6.10
N GLY A 446 -1.64 -24.01 -7.00
CA GLY A 446 -1.34 -24.16 -8.42
C GLY A 446 -1.55 -22.89 -9.21
N THR A 447 -1.04 -22.91 -10.44
CA THR A 447 -1.18 -21.82 -11.40
C THR A 447 -1.82 -22.34 -12.68
N ARG A 448 -2.83 -21.63 -13.19
CA ARG A 448 -3.46 -21.96 -14.46
C ARG A 448 -2.48 -21.66 -15.59
N LYS A 449 -2.43 -22.54 -16.60
CA LYS A 449 -1.53 -22.39 -17.75
C LYS A 449 -0.04 -22.36 -17.35
N GLU A 450 0.34 -23.09 -16.30
CA GLU A 450 1.73 -23.18 -15.82
C GLU A 450 2.71 -23.71 -16.89
N GLU A 451 2.21 -24.42 -17.90
CA GLU A 451 3.00 -24.85 -19.06
C GLU A 451 3.58 -23.73 -19.92
N LEU A 452 3.06 -22.51 -19.77
CA LEU A 452 3.60 -21.31 -20.44
C LEU A 452 4.75 -20.68 -19.66
N LEU A 453 4.93 -21.03 -18.38
CA LEU A 453 5.91 -20.41 -17.48
C LEU A 453 7.08 -21.33 -17.15
N TYR A 454 6.85 -22.63 -17.11
CA TYR A 454 7.90 -23.61 -16.90
C TYR A 454 8.64 -23.96 -18.19
N HIS A 455 9.92 -24.26 -18.08
CA HIS A 455 10.63 -24.90 -19.18
C HIS A 455 10.03 -26.30 -19.47
N PRO A 456 9.97 -26.78 -20.73
CA PRO A 456 9.38 -28.08 -21.07
C PRO A 456 9.98 -29.29 -20.33
N ASP A 457 11.26 -29.24 -19.97
CA ASP A 457 11.89 -30.29 -19.16
C ASP A 457 11.57 -30.14 -17.67
N GLU A 458 11.41 -28.90 -17.20
CA GLU A 458 11.11 -28.58 -15.80
C GLU A 458 9.70 -29.06 -15.44
N ILE A 459 8.70 -28.77 -16.28
CA ILE A 459 7.31 -29.12 -16.01
C ILE A 459 7.10 -30.63 -15.85
N LEU A 460 7.83 -31.45 -16.61
CA LEU A 460 7.78 -32.91 -16.48
C LEU A 460 8.27 -33.37 -15.10
N LYS A 461 9.30 -32.70 -14.56
CA LYS A 461 9.80 -32.95 -13.21
C LYS A 461 8.82 -32.47 -12.15
N ILE A 462 8.20 -31.31 -12.34
CA ILE A 462 7.13 -30.81 -11.46
C ILE A 462 5.95 -31.79 -11.39
N TYR A 463 5.55 -32.37 -12.52
CA TYR A 463 4.50 -33.39 -12.55
C TYR A 463 4.89 -34.67 -11.83
N SER A 464 6.12 -35.17 -12.02
CA SER A 464 6.61 -36.33 -11.25
C SER A 464 6.71 -36.03 -9.75
N LEU A 465 7.13 -34.82 -9.37
CA LEU A 465 7.12 -34.35 -7.99
C LEU A 465 5.71 -34.38 -7.40
N ARG A 466 4.73 -33.75 -8.06
CA ARG A 466 3.32 -33.74 -7.63
C ARG A 466 2.75 -35.15 -7.52
N ARG A 467 3.07 -36.05 -8.45
CA ARG A 467 2.65 -37.47 -8.39
C ARG A 467 3.26 -38.21 -7.21
N ALA A 468 4.54 -37.99 -6.92
CA ALA A 468 5.24 -38.65 -5.82
C ALA A 468 4.70 -38.22 -4.43
N MET A 469 4.16 -37.00 -4.33
CA MET A 469 3.56 -36.48 -3.10
C MET A 469 2.09 -36.89 -2.93
N LYS A 470 1.42 -37.31 -4.01
CA LYS A 470 -0.01 -37.62 -3.99
C LYS A 470 -0.32 -38.76 -3.04
N GLY A 471 -1.23 -38.51 -2.09
CA GLY A 471 -1.68 -39.51 -1.11
C GLY A 471 -0.88 -39.54 0.19
N LEU A 472 0.19 -38.75 0.29
CA LEU A 472 0.85 -38.50 1.57
C LEU A 472 0.06 -37.46 2.39
N PRO A 473 0.05 -37.55 3.73
CA PRO A 473 -0.41 -36.45 4.57
C PRO A 473 0.40 -35.18 4.29
N SER A 474 -0.25 -34.01 4.31
CA SER A 474 0.39 -32.71 4.00
C SER A 474 1.68 -32.46 4.78
N THR A 475 1.73 -32.88 6.05
CA THR A 475 2.89 -32.72 6.93
C THR A 475 4.09 -33.50 6.43
N ASP A 476 3.87 -34.77 6.09
CA ASP A 476 4.94 -35.68 5.69
C ASP A 476 5.45 -35.32 4.29
N ALA A 477 4.53 -34.91 3.41
CA ALA A 477 4.83 -34.46 2.06
C ALA A 477 5.69 -33.18 2.08
N MET A 478 5.33 -32.19 2.91
CA MET A 478 6.09 -30.94 3.03
C MET A 478 7.44 -31.16 3.71
N GLU A 479 7.52 -31.96 4.76
CA GLU A 479 8.80 -32.31 5.40
C GLU A 479 9.75 -33.01 4.41
N MET A 480 9.24 -33.96 3.63
CA MET A 480 10.04 -34.64 2.61
C MET A 480 10.52 -33.65 1.53
N LEU A 481 9.65 -32.75 1.06
CA LEU A 481 10.04 -31.72 0.09
C LEU A 481 11.15 -30.82 0.64
N ILE A 482 10.95 -30.27 1.84
CA ILE A 482 11.92 -29.40 2.51
C ILE A 482 13.26 -30.11 2.68
N GLN A 483 13.26 -31.38 3.13
CA GLN A 483 14.48 -32.16 3.30
C GLN A 483 15.24 -32.39 2.00
N ARG A 484 14.54 -32.55 0.86
CA ARG A 484 15.19 -32.72 -0.44
C ARG A 484 15.71 -31.40 -1.00
N ILE A 485 14.92 -30.33 -0.94
CA ILE A 485 15.34 -29.00 -1.39
C ILE A 485 16.57 -28.53 -0.62
N LYS A 486 16.62 -28.72 0.71
CA LYS A 486 17.77 -28.37 1.56
C LYS A 486 19.08 -29.10 1.22
N LYS A 487 19.02 -30.23 0.50
CA LYS A 487 20.22 -30.98 0.06
C LYS A 487 20.87 -30.39 -1.19
N THR A 488 20.25 -29.39 -1.81
CA THR A 488 20.66 -28.79 -3.08
C THR A 488 20.67 -27.28 -2.94
N ASN A 489 21.48 -26.60 -3.74
CA ASN A 489 21.56 -25.15 -3.69
C ASN A 489 20.47 -24.49 -4.53
N THR A 490 20.10 -25.11 -5.66
CA THR A 490 19.15 -24.54 -6.62
C THR A 490 17.97 -25.46 -6.94
N ASN A 491 16.86 -24.90 -7.43
CA ASN A 491 15.73 -25.70 -7.92
C ASN A 491 16.11 -26.54 -9.13
N ALA A 492 16.99 -26.05 -10.01
CA ALA A 492 17.50 -26.83 -11.13
C ALA A 492 18.19 -28.13 -10.65
N GLU A 493 19.11 -28.03 -9.69
CA GLU A 493 19.80 -29.18 -9.09
C GLU A 493 18.80 -30.14 -8.41
N PHE A 494 17.85 -29.59 -7.65
CA PHE A 494 16.78 -30.34 -7.02
C PHE A 494 15.95 -31.14 -8.03
N LEU A 495 15.45 -30.50 -9.09
CA LEU A 495 14.57 -31.14 -10.08
C LEU A 495 15.31 -32.17 -10.93
N MET A 496 16.62 -32.02 -11.14
CA MET A 496 17.44 -33.07 -11.76
C MET A 496 17.49 -34.34 -10.90
N SER A 497 17.50 -34.21 -9.57
CA SER A 497 17.48 -35.34 -8.63
C SER A 497 16.14 -36.09 -8.57
N VAL A 498 15.05 -35.45 -9.02
CA VAL A 498 13.73 -36.09 -9.10
C VAL A 498 13.76 -37.11 -10.24
N SER A 499 13.75 -38.39 -9.88
CA SER A 499 13.65 -39.49 -10.84
C SER A 499 12.35 -39.37 -11.66
N ARG A 500 12.39 -39.79 -12.93
CA ARG A 500 11.23 -39.73 -13.83
C ARG A 500 10.01 -40.45 -13.25
#